data_AF-A0A534C9X4-F1
#
_entry.id   AF-A0A534C9X4-F1
#
_cell.length_a   1.000
_cell.length_b   1.000
_cell.length_c   1.000
_cell.angle_alpha   90.00
_cell.angle_beta   90.00
_cell.angle_gamma   90.00
#
_symmetry.space_group_name_H-M   'P 1'
#
loop_
_entity.id
_entity.type
_entity.pdbx_description
1 polymer ?
#
loop_
_entity_poly.entity_id
_entity_poly.type
_entity_poly.pdbx_seq_one_letter_code
_entity_poly.pdbx_strand_id
1 'polypeptide(L)'
;MSTMLLLGSVASLVNAAESKAVQTMAGILLHLQHYPTDADKQSLKQIIEDKSATKDERTVAQALINVQHMVAAADKPKLEAIAKNDKATSPVKTLAEIILKLNHMPSESDKGKLKALAS
;
A
#
# COMPACT_ATOMS: atom_id res chain seq x y z
N MET A 1 -21.03 15.74 -47.57
CA MET A 1 -21.41 15.57 -46.15
C MET A 1 -20.42 14.62 -45.52
N SER A 2 -19.55 15.15 -44.66
CA SER A 2 -18.40 14.42 -44.10
C SER A 2 -18.82 13.42 -43.03
N THR A 3 -18.28 12.21 -43.13
CA THR A 3 -18.34 11.16 -42.11
C THR A 3 -17.60 11.62 -40.86
N MET A 4 -18.31 11.74 -39.74
CA MET A 4 -17.69 12.02 -38.45
C MET A 4 -17.32 10.70 -37.78
N LEU A 5 -16.01 10.42 -37.74
CA LEU A 5 -15.42 9.30 -37.02
C LEU A 5 -15.37 9.66 -35.53
N LEU A 6 -16.14 8.94 -34.71
CA LEU A 6 -16.17 9.13 -33.26
C LEU A 6 -15.01 8.32 -32.64
N LEU A 7 -13.86 8.97 -32.40
CA LEU A 7 -12.84 8.46 -31.48
C LEU A 7 -13.21 8.91 -30.06
N GLY A 8 -13.61 7.97 -29.22
CA GLY A 8 -13.88 8.21 -27.80
C GLY A 8 -13.24 7.10 -26.97
N SER A 9 -12.02 7.40 -26.50
CA SER A 9 -11.17 6.70 -25.55
C SER A 9 -11.77 5.51 -24.79
N VAL A 10 -11.19 4.32 -25.00
CA VAL A 10 -11.19 3.29 -23.97
C VAL A 10 -10.37 3.81 -22.79
N ALA A 11 -11.04 4.29 -21.75
CA ALA A 11 -10.40 4.38 -20.45
C ALA A 11 -10.03 2.95 -20.07
N SER A 12 -8.75 2.60 -20.22
CA SER A 12 -8.22 1.33 -19.78
C SER A 12 -8.45 1.23 -18.28
N LEU A 13 -9.54 0.57 -17.87
CA LEU A 13 -9.70 0.03 -16.53
C LEU A 13 -8.71 -1.12 -16.42
N VAL A 14 -7.42 -0.78 -16.36
CA VAL A 14 -6.41 -1.71 -15.87
C VAL A 14 -6.70 -1.80 -14.38
N ASN A 15 -7.56 -2.75 -14.02
CA ASN A 15 -7.44 -3.40 -12.73
C ASN A 15 -6.08 -4.11 -12.75
N ALA A 16 -5.01 -3.33 -12.54
CA ALA A 16 -3.68 -3.87 -12.40
C ALA A 16 -3.82 -4.90 -11.29
N ALA A 17 -3.54 -6.17 -11.59
CA ALA A 17 -3.46 -7.17 -10.55
C ALA A 17 -2.58 -6.58 -9.43
N GLU A 18 -3.10 -6.62 -8.20
CA GLU A 18 -2.41 -6.07 -7.05
C GLU A 18 -1.00 -6.64 -7.02
N SER A 19 0.00 -5.78 -6.78
CA SER A 19 1.37 -6.27 -6.75
C SER A 19 1.53 -7.26 -5.59
N LYS A 20 2.42 -8.24 -5.75
CA LYS A 20 2.71 -9.18 -4.65
C LYS A 20 3.21 -8.47 -3.39
N ALA A 21 3.87 -7.32 -3.55
CA ALA A 21 4.28 -6.46 -2.45
C ALA A 21 3.06 -5.86 -1.71
N VAL A 22 2.07 -5.33 -2.44
CA VAL A 22 0.81 -4.82 -1.86
C VAL A 22 0.08 -5.92 -1.11
N GLN A 23 -0.11 -7.10 -1.72
CA GLN A 23 -0.79 -8.23 -1.09
C GLN A 23 -0.11 -8.65 0.22
N THR A 24 1.22 -8.74 0.21
CA THR A 24 2.01 -9.13 1.39
C THR A 24 1.89 -8.08 2.50
N MET A 25 2.06 -6.79 2.18
CA MET A 25 1.89 -5.71 3.16
C MET A 25 0.47 -5.64 3.73
N ALA A 26 -0.54 -5.85 2.87
CA ALA A 26 -1.94 -5.88 3.28
C ALA A 26 -2.23 -7.04 4.24
N GLY A 27 -1.71 -8.24 3.94
CA GLY A 27 -1.83 -9.41 4.80
C GLY A 27 -1.17 -9.21 6.17
N ILE A 28 0.04 -8.64 6.19
CA ILE A 28 0.73 -8.30 7.45
C ILE A 28 -0.09 -7.30 8.27
N LEU A 29 -0.54 -6.21 7.65
CA LEU A 29 -1.37 -5.21 8.31
C LEU A 29 -2.67 -5.81 8.84
N LEU A 30 -3.33 -6.68 8.07
CA LEU A 30 -4.59 -7.31 8.46
C LEU A 30 -4.48 -8.11 9.78
N HIS A 31 -3.32 -8.72 10.02
CA HIS A 31 -3.01 -9.52 11.21
C HIS A 31 -2.16 -8.78 12.25
N LEU A 32 -1.86 -7.50 12.01
CA LEU A 32 -1.06 -6.67 12.91
C LEU A 32 -1.81 -6.40 14.23
N GLN A 33 -1.19 -6.72 15.36
CA GLN A 33 -1.73 -6.45 16.71
C GLN A 33 -1.04 -5.28 17.41
N HIS A 34 0.29 -5.27 17.43
CA HIS A 34 1.11 -4.19 18.00
C HIS A 34 2.18 -3.77 17.01
N TYR A 35 3.02 -4.73 16.62
CA TYR A 35 4.12 -4.57 15.67
C TYR A 35 4.27 -5.82 14.80
N PRO A 36 4.94 -5.71 13.63
CA PRO A 36 5.14 -6.87 12.76
C PRO A 36 6.03 -7.91 13.46
N THR A 37 5.69 -9.19 13.30
CA THR A 37 6.51 -10.30 13.79
C THR A 37 7.86 -10.34 13.08
N ASP A 38 8.81 -11.17 13.55
CA ASP A 38 10.09 -11.32 12.86
C ASP A 38 9.93 -11.92 11.45
N ALA A 39 8.95 -12.81 11.26
CA ALA A 39 8.59 -13.34 9.94
C ALA A 39 8.04 -12.23 9.04
N ASP A 40 7.14 -11.39 9.55
CA ASP A 40 6.60 -10.25 8.80
C ASP A 40 7.72 -9.29 8.40
N LYS A 41 8.62 -8.95 9.33
CA LYS A 41 9.79 -8.09 9.05
C LYS A 41 10.68 -8.70 7.97
N GLN A 42 10.85 -10.02 7.95
CA GLN A 42 11.62 -10.69 6.92
C GLN A 42 10.94 -10.56 5.55
N SER A 43 9.63 -10.77 5.44
CA SER A 43 8.88 -10.55 4.21
C SER A 43 8.93 -9.09 3.74
N LEU A 44 8.87 -8.12 4.67
CA LEU A 44 8.98 -6.71 4.34
C LEU A 44 10.38 -6.33 3.84
N LYS A 45 11.44 -6.92 4.41
CA LYS A 45 12.81 -6.76 3.90
C LYS A 45 12.96 -7.29 2.48
N GLN A 46 12.34 -8.44 2.18
CA GLN A 46 12.33 -8.98 0.81
C GLN A 46 11.68 -8.01 -0.17
N ILE A 47 10.58 -7.33 0.21
CA ILE A 47 9.97 -6.28 -0.63
C ILE A 47 10.92 -5.09 -0.83
N ILE A 48 11.64 -4.68 0.21
CA ILE A 48 12.62 -3.58 0.14
C ILE A 48 13.77 -3.93 -0.82
N GLU A 49 14.20 -5.19 -0.85
CA GLU A 49 15.29 -5.67 -1.71
C GLU A 49 14.83 -6.02 -3.13
N ASP A 50 13.51 -6.16 -3.35
CA ASP A 50 12.94 -6.49 -4.64
C ASP A 50 13.05 -5.32 -5.64
N LYS A 51 13.77 -5.57 -6.72
CA LYS A 51 13.96 -4.61 -7.82
C LYS A 51 12.70 -4.41 -8.66
N SER A 52 11.77 -5.36 -8.62
CA SER A 52 10.47 -5.25 -9.30
C SER A 52 9.46 -4.44 -8.50
N ALA A 53 9.65 -4.30 -7.18
CA ALA A 53 8.85 -3.42 -6.35
C ALA A 53 9.08 -1.94 -6.73
N THR A 54 8.03 -1.14 -6.64
CA THR A 54 8.10 0.30 -6.84
C THR A 54 8.78 0.99 -5.65
N LYS A 55 9.23 2.23 -5.85
CA LYS A 55 9.80 3.04 -4.75
C LYS A 55 8.78 3.26 -3.63
N ASP A 56 7.52 3.46 -3.96
CA ASP A 56 6.47 3.72 -2.97
C ASP A 56 6.15 2.45 -2.17
N GLU A 57 6.09 1.28 -2.81
CA GLU A 57 5.93 0.00 -2.11
C GLU A 57 7.07 -0.28 -1.13
N ARG A 58 8.33 -0.08 -1.56
CA ARG A 58 9.49 -0.21 -0.66
C ARG A 58 9.42 0.76 0.51
N THR A 59 8.93 1.98 0.27
CA THR A 59 8.78 3.00 1.32
C THR A 59 7.70 2.61 2.33
N VAL A 60 6.56 2.09 1.87
CA VAL A 60 5.48 1.58 2.73
C VAL A 60 5.98 0.36 3.53
N ALA A 61 6.70 -0.56 2.90
CA ALA A 61 7.26 -1.73 3.58
C ALA A 61 8.25 -1.33 4.69
N GLN A 62 9.13 -0.37 4.42
CA GLN A 62 10.06 0.16 5.41
C GLN A 62 9.35 0.84 6.58
N ALA A 63 8.31 1.63 6.32
CA ALA A 63 7.52 2.25 7.37
C ALA A 63 6.81 1.20 8.22
N LEU A 64 6.30 0.12 7.61
CA LEU A 64 5.64 -0.97 8.31
C LEU A 64 6.61 -1.72 9.23
N ILE A 65 7.85 -1.99 8.81
CA ILE A 65 8.90 -2.57 9.68
C ILE A 65 9.10 -1.76 10.97
N ASN A 66 9.01 -0.43 10.86
CA ASN A 66 9.30 0.50 11.95
C ASN A 66 8.11 0.72 12.89
N VAL A 67 6.96 0.10 12.64
CA VAL A 67 5.79 0.17 13.51
C VAL A 67 6.08 -0.56 14.82
N GLN A 68 5.79 0.11 15.94
CA GLN A 68 5.76 -0.48 17.29
C GLN A 68 4.37 -0.46 17.93
N HIS A 69 3.71 0.70 17.83
CA HIS A 69 2.32 0.97 18.25
C HIS A 69 1.59 1.89 17.27
N MET A 70 2.35 2.77 16.63
CA MET A 70 1.93 3.68 15.58
C MET A 70 3.10 3.84 14.61
N VAL A 71 2.84 4.53 13.51
CA VAL A 71 3.90 4.91 12.55
C VAL A 71 5.02 5.71 13.23
N ALA A 72 6.26 5.38 12.91
CA ALA A 72 7.43 6.12 13.37
C ALA A 72 7.44 7.56 12.84
N ALA A 73 7.87 8.52 13.65
CA ALA A 73 7.87 9.94 13.29
C ALA A 73 8.66 10.23 11.99
N ALA A 74 9.78 9.53 11.78
CA ALA A 74 10.61 9.65 10.59
C ALA A 74 9.94 9.15 9.30
N ASP A 75 8.90 8.32 9.40
CA ASP A 75 8.21 7.74 8.26
C ASP A 75 6.90 8.45 7.93
N LYS A 76 6.28 9.14 8.88
CA LYS A 76 5.08 9.98 8.67
C LYS A 76 5.16 10.87 7.42
N PRO A 77 6.16 11.75 7.25
CA PRO A 77 6.20 12.64 6.08
C PRO A 77 6.34 11.88 4.75
N LYS A 78 6.99 10.71 4.75
CA LYS A 78 7.15 9.88 3.55
C LYS A 78 5.82 9.25 3.14
N LEU A 79 5.07 8.72 4.11
CA LEU A 79 3.76 8.14 3.86
C LEU A 79 2.73 9.21 3.47
N GLU A 80 2.79 10.40 4.07
CA GLU A 80 1.93 11.52 3.65
C GLU A 80 2.20 11.95 2.21
N ALA A 81 3.48 11.96 1.80
CA ALA A 81 3.84 12.26 0.42
C ALA A 81 3.25 11.22 -0.55
N ILE A 82 3.28 9.93 -0.20
CA ILE A 82 2.67 8.85 -1.00
C ILE A 82 1.14 9.02 -1.05
N ALA A 83 0.49 9.26 0.08
CA ALA A 83 -0.96 9.43 0.15
C ALA A 83 -1.46 10.64 -0.67
N LYS A 84 -0.62 11.69 -0.82
CA LYS A 84 -0.92 12.90 -1.61
C LYS A 84 -0.40 12.81 -3.05
N ASN A 85 0.31 11.75 -3.44
CA ASN A 85 0.88 11.61 -4.77
C ASN A 85 -0.17 11.11 -5.77
N ASP A 86 -0.50 11.92 -6.77
CA ASP A 86 -1.44 11.56 -7.85
C ASP A 86 -0.90 10.47 -8.79
N LYS A 87 0.40 10.20 -8.75
CA LYS A 87 1.03 9.11 -9.52
C LYS A 87 1.12 7.80 -8.75
N ALA A 88 0.87 7.80 -7.43
CA ALA A 88 0.85 6.58 -6.64
C ALA A 88 -0.42 5.77 -6.93
N THR A 89 -0.31 4.44 -6.95
CA THR A 89 -1.46 3.58 -7.18
C THR A 89 -2.42 3.63 -5.98
N SER A 90 -3.73 3.52 -6.22
CA SER A 90 -4.75 3.51 -5.16
C SER A 90 -4.48 2.51 -4.02
N PRO A 91 -3.99 1.29 -4.29
CA PRO A 91 -3.64 0.31 -3.25
C PRO A 91 -2.50 0.78 -2.35
N VAL A 92 -1.43 1.32 -2.93
CA VAL A 92 -0.27 1.82 -2.17
C VAL A 92 -0.66 3.04 -1.34
N LYS A 93 -1.51 3.94 -1.87
CA LYS A 93 -2.09 5.05 -1.11
C LYS A 93 -2.92 4.55 0.07
N THR A 94 -3.75 3.53 -0.15
CA THR A 94 -4.57 2.91 0.90
C THR A 94 -3.70 2.35 2.03
N LEU A 95 -2.63 1.61 1.70
CA LEU A 95 -1.70 1.09 2.72
C LEU A 95 -1.01 2.21 3.49
N ALA A 96 -0.55 3.26 2.80
CA ALA A 96 0.10 4.42 3.44
C ALA A 96 -0.85 5.13 4.42
N GLU A 97 -2.11 5.35 4.02
CA GLU A 97 -3.13 5.97 4.87
C GLU A 97 -3.46 5.14 6.11
N ILE A 98 -3.54 3.81 5.98
CA ILE A 98 -3.82 2.91 7.10
C ILE A 98 -2.67 2.96 8.10
N ILE A 99 -1.42 2.92 7.65
CA ILE A 99 -0.25 3.03 8.53
C ILE A 99 -0.21 4.40 9.23
N LEU A 100 -0.54 5.50 8.53
CA LEU A 100 -0.61 6.84 9.12
C LEU A 100 -1.65 6.96 10.23
N LYS A 101 -2.79 6.26 10.10
CA LYS A 101 -3.89 6.24 11.07
C LYS A 101 -3.72 5.19 12.16
N LEU A 102 -2.68 4.37 12.08
CA LEU A 102 -2.50 3.22 12.96
C LEU A 102 -2.38 3.66 14.42
N ASN A 103 -3.23 3.08 15.25
CA ASN A 103 -3.20 3.21 16.70
C ASN A 103 -3.40 1.81 17.31
N HIS A 104 -2.30 1.16 17.68
CA HIS A 104 -2.17 -0.25 18.03
C HIS A 104 -2.43 -1.20 16.85
N MET A 105 -3.68 -1.28 16.36
CA MET A 105 -4.09 -2.17 15.27
C MET A 105 -4.95 -1.42 14.24
N PRO A 106 -5.12 -1.94 13.01
CA PRO A 106 -6.03 -1.33 12.03
C PRO A 106 -7.48 -1.35 12.53
N SER A 107 -8.23 -0.31 12.15
CA SER A 107 -9.67 -0.25 12.42
C SER A 107 -10.43 -1.36 11.68
N GLU A 108 -11.63 -1.71 12.11
CA GLU A 108 -12.47 -2.71 11.40
C GLU A 108 -12.78 -2.28 9.95
N SER A 109 -12.96 -0.98 9.71
CA SER A 109 -13.13 -0.44 8.36
C SER A 109 -11.88 -0.66 7.50
N ASP A 110 -10.69 -0.42 8.07
CA ASP A 110 -9.43 -0.61 7.37
C ASP A 110 -9.13 -2.09 7.15
N LYS A 111 -9.49 -2.99 8.09
CA LYS A 111 -9.42 -4.44 7.89
C LYS A 111 -10.25 -4.90 6.69
N GLY A 112 -11.40 -4.28 6.44
CA GLY A 112 -12.20 -4.54 5.23
C GLY A 112 -11.43 -4.24 3.94
N LYS A 113 -10.74 -3.10 3.89
CA LYS A 113 -9.88 -2.71 2.75
C LYS A 113 -8.67 -3.63 2.62
N LEU A 114 -8.02 -3.95 3.73
CA LEU A 114 -6.85 -4.84 3.77
C LEU A 114 -7.19 -6.24 3.25
N LYS A 115 -8.36 -6.79 3.58
CA LYS A 115 -8.83 -8.08 3.03
C LYS A 115 -8.94 -8.05 1.50
N ALA A 116 -9.50 -6.98 0.94
CA ALA A 116 -9.60 -6.82 -0.51
C ALA A 116 -8.22 -6.72 -1.18
N LEU A 117 -7.25 -6.07 -0.53
CA LEU A 117 -5.88 -5.92 -1.04
C LEU A 117 -5.00 -7.16 -0.83
N ALA A 118 -5.30 -8.00 0.16
CA ALA A 118 -4.55 -9.21 0.48
C ALA A 118 -4.96 -10.43 -0.38
N SER A 119 -5.93 -10.26 -1.27
CA SER A 119 -6.51 -11.32 -2.12
C SER A 119 -5.75 -11.50 -3.43
#